data_AF-A9BPB8-F1
#
_entry.id   AF-A9BPB8-F1
#
_cell.length_a   1.000
_cell.length_b   1.000
_cell.length_c   1.000
_cell.angle_alpha   90.00
_cell.angle_beta   90.00
_cell.angle_gamma   90.00
#
_symmetry.space_group_name_H-M   'P 1'
#
loop_
_entity.id
_entity.type
_entity.pdbx_description
1 polymer ?
#
loop_
_entity_poly.entity_id
_entity_poly.type
_entity_poly.pdbx_seq_one_letter_code
_entity_poly.pdbx_strand_id
1 'polypeptide(L)' 'MQHVFTVQGMTCGHCERAVTQAVQGVDDQAQVKIDRAAQRVEVDSSASREALGAAIAEEGYKVA' A
#
# COMPACT_ATOMS: atom_id res chain seq x y z
N MET A 1 -1.56 -10.33 8.60
CA MET A 1 -1.39 -11.17 7.39
C MET A 1 -0.62 -10.32 6.41
N GLN A 2 0.42 -10.86 5.77
CA GLN A 2 1.26 -10.10 4.86
C GLN A 2 0.66 -10.11 3.45
N HIS A 3 0.44 -8.93 2.89
CA HIS A 3 0.02 -8.69 1.51
C HIS A 3 1.13 -7.98 0.76
N VAL A 4 1.33 -8.34 -0.50
CA VAL A 4 2.37 -7.75 -1.35
C VAL A 4 1.70 -7.17 -2.59
N PHE A 5 1.95 -5.90 -2.84
CA PHE A 5 1.42 -5.14 -3.97
C PHE A 5 2.56 -4.59 -4.81
N THR A 6 2.40 -4.63 -6.13
CA THR A 6 3.35 -4.00 -7.04
C THR A 6 2.78 -2.64 -7.44
N VAL A 7 3.37 -1.54 -6.99
CA VAL A 7 2.87 -0.21 -7.32
C VAL A 7 3.73 0.39 -8.43
N GLN A 8 3.09 0.67 -9.57
CA GLN A 8 3.72 1.36 -10.67
C GLN A 8 3.56 2.87 -10.49
N GLY A 9 4.67 3.62 -10.57
CA GLY A 9 4.67 5.08 -10.41
C GLY A 9 5.15 5.61 -9.05
N MET A 10 5.70 4.76 -8.17
CA MET A 10 6.36 5.18 -6.91
C MET A 10 7.73 5.86 -7.15
N THR A 11 7.76 6.95 -7.90
CA THR A 11 8.98 7.72 -8.14
C THR A 11 9.21 8.82 -7.11
N CYS A 12 8.20 9.19 -6.32
CA CYS A 12 8.27 10.29 -5.36
C CYS A 12 8.15 9.80 -3.91
N GLY A 13 8.99 10.31 -2.99
CA GLY A 13 9.02 9.88 -1.58
C GLY A 13 7.71 10.11 -0.79
N HIS A 14 6.72 10.78 -1.38
CA HIS A 14 5.41 10.99 -0.77
C HIS A 14 4.46 9.79 -0.89
N CYS A 15 4.75 8.82 -1.77
CA CYS A 15 3.88 7.65 -1.98
C CYS A 15 3.73 6.80 -0.71
N GLU A 16 4.75 6.74 0.15
CA GLU A 16 4.68 5.95 1.38
C GLU A 16 3.63 6.47 2.35
N ARG A 17 3.65 7.76 2.64
CA ARG A 17 2.74 8.35 3.62
C ARG A 17 1.29 8.32 3.14
N ALA A 18 1.11 8.46 1.84
CA ALA A 18 -0.17 8.29 1.19
C ALA A 18 -0.67 6.85 1.43
N VAL A 19 0.03 5.85 0.88
CA VAL A 19 -0.35 4.44 0.95
C VAL A 19 -0.57 3.98 2.39
N THR A 20 0.32 4.39 3.30
CA THR A 20 0.21 4.08 4.72
C THR A 20 -1.04 4.69 5.35
N GLN A 21 -1.44 5.91 5.00
CA GLN A 21 -2.70 6.49 5.48
C GLN A 21 -3.93 5.79 4.88
N ALA A 22 -3.92 5.49 3.59
CA ALA A 22 -5.03 4.77 2.95
C ALA A 22 -5.26 3.39 3.59
N VAL A 23 -4.16 2.65 3.79
CA VAL A 23 -4.17 1.35 4.45
C VAL A 23 -4.59 1.47 5.92
N GLN A 24 -4.06 2.44 6.68
CA GLN A 24 -4.48 2.68 8.07
C GLN A 24 -5.95 3.08 8.19
N GLY A 25 -6.51 3.73 7.16
CA GLY A 25 -7.94 4.04 7.09
C GLY A 25 -8.83 2.80 7.00
N VAL A 26 -8.30 1.69 6.47
CA VAL A 26 -8.98 0.38 6.44
C VAL A 26 -8.67 -0.43 7.71
N ASP A 27 -7.41 -0.42 8.15
CA ASP A 27 -6.92 -1.16 9.31
C ASP A 27 -5.88 -0.32 10.05
N ASP A 28 -6.26 0.26 11.19
CA ASP A 28 -5.41 1.16 11.98
C ASP A 28 -4.12 0.49 12.47
N GLN A 29 -4.08 -0.85 12.57
CA GLN A 29 -2.91 -1.60 13.00
C GLN A 29 -2.01 -2.05 11.84
N ALA A 30 -2.35 -1.69 10.60
CA ALA A 30 -1.62 -2.14 9.44
C ALA A 30 -0.22 -1.52 9.33
N GLN A 31 0.77 -2.37 9.05
CA GLN A 31 2.14 -1.93 8.78
C GLN A 31 2.42 -1.94 7.28
N VAL A 32 2.90 -0.81 6.76
CA VAL A 32 3.31 -0.68 5.36
C VAL A 32 4.82 -0.60 5.28
N LYS A 33 5.42 -1.40 4.40
CA LYS A 33 6.83 -1.37 4.01
C LYS A 33 6.94 -1.18 2.52
N ILE A 34 7.76 -0.22 2.08
CA ILE A 34 7.91 0.08 0.66
C ILE A 34 9.33 -0.23 0.22
N ASP A 35 9.45 -1.14 -0.73
CA ASP A 35 10.70 -1.50 -1.38
C ASP A 35 10.76 -0.84 -2.75
N ARG A 36 11.35 0.36 -2.80
CA ARG A 36 11.45 1.16 -4.04
C ARG A 36 12.40 0.53 -5.06
N ALA A 37 13.40 -0.23 -4.60
CA ALA A 37 14.33 -0.93 -5.46
C ALA A 37 13.62 -2.05 -6.24
N ALA A 38 12.70 -2.76 -5.58
CA ALA A 38 11.88 -3.80 -6.20
C ALA A 38 10.50 -3.32 -6.71
N GLN A 39 10.18 -2.02 -6.57
CA GLN A 39 8.87 -1.42 -6.86
C GLN A 39 7.70 -2.15 -6.17
N ARG A 40 7.93 -2.57 -4.93
CA ARG A 40 7.03 -3.43 -4.16
C ARG A 40 6.58 -2.73 -2.90
N VAL A 41 5.34 -2.95 -2.51
CA VAL A 41 4.76 -2.51 -1.23
C VAL A 41 4.29 -3.74 -0.49
N GLU A 42 4.80 -3.95 0.70
CA GLU A 42 4.35 -4.98 1.61
C GLU A 42 3.46 -4.34 2.67
N VAL A 43 2.28 -4.89 2.86
CA VAL A 43 1.30 -4.44 3.84
C VAL A 43 1.00 -5.61 4.77
N ASP A 44 1.38 -5.51 6.03
CA ASP A 44 0.92 -6.44 7.05
C ASP A 44 -0.35 -5.90 7.71
N SER A 45 -1.47 -6.57 7.46
CA SER A 45 -2.80 -6.17 7.94
C SER A 45 -3.68 -7.40 8.10
N SER A 46 -4.76 -7.33 8.86
CA SER A 46 -5.78 -8.38 8.87
C SER A 46 -6.86 -8.17 7.80
N ALA A 47 -6.85 -7.03 7.11
CA ALA A 47 -7.76 -6.73 6.02
C ALA A 47 -7.45 -7.56 4.76
N SER A 48 -8.47 -7.77 3.92
CA SER A 48 -8.29 -8.50 2.67
C SER A 48 -7.49 -7.70 1.66
N ARG A 49 -6.70 -8.40 0.83
CA ARG A 49 -5.92 -7.82 -0.28
C ARG A 49 -6.74 -6.87 -1.15
N GLU A 50 -8.00 -7.19 -1.41
CA GLU A 50 -8.88 -6.41 -2.27
C GLU A 50 -9.24 -5.06 -1.64
N ALA A 51 -9.52 -5.04 -0.33
CA ALA A 51 -9.81 -3.81 0.41
C ALA A 51 -8.58 -2.91 0.49
N LEU A 52 -7.41 -3.49 0.77
CA LEU A 52 -6.14 -2.78 0.79
C LEU A 52 -5.79 -2.21 -0.59
N GLY A 53 -5.91 -3.03 -1.65
CA GLY A 53 -5.65 -2.59 -3.02
C GLY A 53 -6.61 -1.50 -3.48
N ALA A 54 -7.89 -1.60 -3.11
CA ALA A 54 -8.89 -0.55 -3.39
C ALA A 54 -8.52 0.76 -2.70
N ALA A 55 -8.17 0.74 -1.41
CA ALA A 55 -7.77 1.93 -0.67
C ALA A 55 -6.54 2.61 -1.29
N ILE A 56 -5.55 1.83 -1.73
CA ILE A 56 -4.37 2.36 -2.41
C ILE A 56 -4.73 2.93 -3.80
N ALA A 57 -5.65 2.30 -4.52
CA ALA A 57 -6.14 2.78 -5.81
C ALA A 57 -6.95 4.08 -5.68
N GLU A 58 -7.69 4.27 -4.59
CA GLU A 58 -8.44 5.50 -4.29
C GLU A 58 -7.53 6.72 -4.12
N GLU A 59 -6.30 6.53 -3.64
CA GLU A 59 -5.30 7.60 -3.60
C GLU A 59 -4.67 7.93 -4.96
N GLY A 60 -5.06 7.20 -6.01
CA GLY A 60 -4.59 7.43 -7.37
C GLY A 60 -3.34 6.63 -7.76
N TYR A 61 -2.97 5.62 -6.97
CA TYR A 61 -1.86 4.73 -7.30
C TYR A 61 -2.36 3.46 -7.99
N LYS A 62 -1.67 3.04 -9.07
CA LYS A 62 -1.94 1.74 -9.69
C LYS A 62 -1.20 0.62 -8.95
N VAL A 63 -1.97 -0.18 -8.21
CA VAL A 63 -1.54 -1.45 -7.59
C VAL A 63 -1.88 -2.64 -8.48
N ALA A 64 -0.94 -3.56 -8.63
CA ALA A 64 -1.09 -4.84 -9.31
C ALA A 64 -0.69 -6.01 -8.39
#